data_AF-A0A453PP59-F1
#
_entry.id   AF-A0A453PP59-F1
#
_cell.length_a   1.000
_cell.length_b   1.000
_cell.length_c   1.000
_cell.angle_alpha   90.00
_cell.angle_beta   90.00
_cell.angle_gamma   90.00
#
_symmetry.space_group_name_H-M   'P 1'
#
loop_
_entity.id
_entity.type
_entity.pdbx_description
1 polymer ?
#
loop_
_entity_poly.entity_id
_entity_poly.type
_entity_poly.pdbx_seq_one_letter_code
_entity_poly.pdbx_strand_id
1 'polypeptide(L)'
;SNDASSGEVNDQLSRVILFEDVTEFLFSLSSEEARFSLICQFIDFYGGKISRWTSSNSSSWLDRIMSLEMISNDISEDLIAISDLANKTQNSSHCSLESLLGSMHDLSQRPGLVKFLKNAILLSLDIFPRNHILEEAVLVTTQMYTAQENTLSTPANASRALAKNLLKKDRQDLLLCGIYGRIEARHGNIDQARKIFDMALLSTEGATQDLVRKVPILYFWYAEMEISISTSRNNSDSAHRAIYILSCLGSNIKYSSFGGPISRPLVLRARQGFKEQIRSLRSAFASGCLKEESVALICCASLFESMTSGYSSGLEVIEEACPFSAESHTLEFEELWMYYIKLLQKNLNQLSLSRVWPSILKGVQTYPYNPKSYASMLTLSCLYSVPNNLRLTLDKCSQRDPSIVALLFALSFEWSKAGSYNRIHSLFERALADDKLQKSVLLWRCYLAYEAEIACNTSAARRVFFRAIHACPWSKRLWLDGFQKLSSVLTMKELSDLQEVMHGKELFIRTDIYEILLQDEDDI
;
A
#
# COMPACT_ATOMS: atom_id res chain seq x y z
N SER A 1 52.65 -25.25 17.44
CA SER A 1 52.43 -23.80 17.53
C SER A 1 51.46 -23.40 16.43
N ASN A 2 50.17 -23.61 16.65
CA ASN A 2 49.08 -23.14 15.80
C ASN A 2 47.81 -23.35 16.63
N ASP A 3 47.45 -22.31 17.38
CA ASP A 3 46.16 -22.16 18.06
C ASP A 3 46.02 -20.67 18.38
N ALA A 4 45.72 -19.87 17.36
CA ALA A 4 45.35 -18.47 17.51
C ALA A 4 44.70 -17.96 16.22
N SER A 5 43.37 -18.04 16.12
CA SER A 5 42.53 -17.08 15.36
C SER A 5 41.03 -17.39 15.40
N SER A 6 40.58 -18.52 15.96
CA SER A 6 39.13 -18.84 16.02
C SER A 6 38.38 -18.23 17.22
N GLY A 7 39.10 -17.67 18.20
CA GLY A 7 38.50 -17.10 19.42
C GLY A 7 37.91 -15.70 19.25
N GLU A 8 38.54 -14.82 18.46
CA GLU A 8 38.16 -13.40 18.40
C GLU A 8 36.83 -13.15 17.65
N VAL A 9 36.48 -14.01 16.69
CA VAL A 9 35.22 -13.89 15.92
C VAL A 9 34.00 -14.15 16.80
N ASN A 10 34.12 -15.00 17.82
CA ASN A 10 33.01 -15.37 18.69
C ASN A 10 32.78 -14.37 19.83
N ASP A 11 33.84 -13.68 20.27
CA ASP A 11 33.74 -12.65 21.32
C ASP A 11 32.94 -11.43 20.85
N GLN A 12 33.04 -11.03 19.56
CA GLN A 12 32.24 -9.92 19.02
C GLN A 12 30.74 -10.22 18.92
N LEU A 13 30.36 -11.48 18.64
CA LEU A 13 28.97 -11.94 18.65
C LEU A 13 28.36 -11.98 20.06
N SER A 14 29.21 -11.90 21.09
CA SER A 14 28.86 -11.94 22.51
C SER A 14 28.92 -10.57 23.20
N ARG A 15 28.74 -9.46 22.47
CA ARG A 15 28.43 -8.17 23.10
C ARG A 15 27.06 -8.27 23.78
N VAL A 16 27.05 -8.78 25.00
CA VAL A 16 25.89 -8.81 25.87
C VAL A 16 25.57 -7.37 26.23
N ILE A 17 24.59 -6.79 25.52
CA ILE A 17 24.02 -5.50 25.89
C ILE A 17 23.28 -5.73 27.21
N LEU A 18 23.78 -5.16 28.30
CA LEU A 18 23.12 -5.27 29.60
C LEU A 18 21.89 -4.35 29.59
N PHE A 19 20.85 -4.75 30.31
CA PHE A 19 19.65 -3.92 30.44
C PHE A 19 20.00 -2.53 30.98
N GLU A 20 20.96 -2.46 31.91
CA GLU A 20 21.51 -1.22 32.50
C GLU A 20 22.00 -0.25 31.41
N ASP A 21 22.65 -0.74 30.36
CA ASP A 21 23.17 0.07 29.25
C ASP A 21 22.06 0.72 28.40
N VAL A 22 20.85 0.15 28.43
CA VAL A 22 19.71 0.60 27.63
C VAL A 22 18.66 1.30 28.47
N THR A 23 18.68 1.14 29.81
CA THR A 23 17.64 1.67 30.71
C THR A 23 17.36 3.16 30.53
N GLU A 24 18.40 3.98 30.36
CA GLU A 24 18.28 5.42 30.18
C GLU A 24 17.62 5.81 28.84
N PHE A 25 17.62 4.90 27.86
CA PHE A 25 17.01 5.09 26.54
C PHE A 25 15.61 4.48 26.42
N LEU A 26 15.18 3.67 27.40
CA LEU A 26 13.84 3.09 27.42
C LEU A 26 12.83 4.12 27.91
N PHE A 27 11.86 4.46 27.07
CA PHE A 27 10.73 5.30 27.43
C PHE A 27 9.42 4.52 27.32
N SER A 28 8.48 4.81 28.23
CA SER A 28 7.14 4.21 28.20
C SER A 28 6.20 5.04 27.34
N LEU A 29 5.51 4.38 26.41
CA LEU A 29 4.42 4.99 25.65
C LEU A 29 3.14 5.05 26.50
N SER A 30 2.68 6.26 26.82
CA SER A 30 1.46 6.48 27.62
C SER A 30 0.19 6.63 26.78
N SER A 31 0.29 7.13 25.54
CA SER A 31 -0.87 7.29 24.64
C SER A 31 -1.24 5.98 23.95
N GLU A 32 -2.54 5.68 23.89
CA GLU A 32 -3.08 4.55 23.11
C GLU A 32 -2.77 4.69 21.61
N GLU A 33 -2.78 5.90 21.06
CA GLU A 33 -2.50 6.17 19.65
C GLU A 33 -1.04 5.85 19.31
N ALA A 34 -0.12 6.22 20.20
CA ALA A 34 1.30 5.94 20.02
C ALA A 34 1.59 4.43 20.14
N ARG A 35 0.92 3.73 21.06
CA ARG A 35 1.00 2.27 21.19
C ARG A 35 0.45 1.56 19.96
N PHE A 36 -0.68 2.04 19.42
CA PHE A 36 -1.27 1.53 18.19
C PHE A 36 -0.35 1.77 16.99
N SER A 37 0.18 2.99 16.85
CA SER A 37 1.14 3.35 15.80
C SER A 37 2.37 2.44 15.80
N LEU A 38 2.92 2.13 16.99
CA LEU A 38 4.06 1.21 17.12
C LEU A 38 3.73 -0.20 16.61
N ILE A 39 2.53 -0.70 16.90
CA ILE A 39 2.07 -2.02 16.42
C ILE A 39 1.92 -2.00 14.90
N CYS A 40 1.35 -0.94 14.33
CA CYS A 40 1.23 -0.81 12.88
C CYS A 40 2.60 -0.75 12.20
N GLN A 41 3.55 0.02 12.74
CA GLN A 41 4.94 0.05 12.25
C GLN A 41 5.62 -1.31 12.35
N PHE A 42 5.40 -2.03 13.46
CA PHE A 42 5.91 -3.39 13.64
C PHE A 42 5.39 -4.34 12.55
N ILE A 43 4.09 -4.34 12.28
CA ILE A 43 3.50 -5.20 11.26
C ILE A 43 4.00 -4.79 9.86
N ASP A 44 4.09 -3.49 9.58
CA ASP A 44 4.63 -2.95 8.32
C ASP A 44 6.10 -3.34 8.11
N PHE A 45 6.92 -3.29 9.16
CA PHE A 45 8.34 -3.66 9.12
C PHE A 45 8.55 -5.11 8.69
N TYR A 46 7.71 -6.02 9.17
CA TYR A 46 7.74 -7.42 8.74
C TYR A 46 6.98 -7.67 7.42
N GLY A 47 6.48 -6.64 6.76
CA GLY A 47 5.81 -6.71 5.46
C GLY A 47 4.36 -7.19 5.50
N GLY A 48 3.70 -7.12 6.67
CA GLY A 48 2.28 -7.43 6.79
C GLY A 48 1.43 -6.49 5.95
N LYS A 49 0.35 -7.00 5.33
CA LYS A 49 -0.62 -6.17 4.60
C LYS A 49 -1.61 -5.55 5.59
N ILE A 50 -1.46 -4.25 5.85
CA ILE A 50 -2.37 -3.47 6.70
C ILE A 50 -3.07 -2.42 5.83
N SER A 51 -4.31 -2.07 6.16
CA SER A 51 -4.91 -0.84 5.62
C SER A 51 -4.08 0.38 6.05
N ARG A 52 -4.14 1.47 5.26
CA ARG A 52 -3.33 2.66 5.53
C ARG A 52 -3.75 3.28 6.86
N TRP A 53 -2.84 3.28 7.83
CA TRP A 53 -3.06 3.79 9.18
C TRP A 53 -2.45 5.20 9.39
N THR A 54 -1.70 5.72 8.41
CA THR A 54 -1.12 7.08 8.42
C THR A 54 -1.31 7.79 7.08
N SER A 55 -1.42 9.12 7.12
CA SER A 55 -1.32 9.93 5.91
C SER A 55 0.07 9.81 5.28
N SER A 56 0.14 9.88 3.96
CA SER A 56 1.39 9.88 3.20
C SER A 56 2.29 11.10 3.49
N ASN A 57 1.73 12.18 4.03
CA ASN A 57 2.52 13.34 4.44
C ASN A 57 3.08 13.22 5.86
N SER A 58 2.71 12.18 6.62
CA SER A 58 3.22 11.96 7.97
C SER A 58 4.70 11.58 7.97
N SER A 59 5.42 11.97 9.02
CA SER A 59 6.82 11.57 9.20
C SER A 59 6.99 10.05 9.21
N SER A 60 6.08 9.32 9.89
CA SER A 60 6.08 7.85 9.94
C SER A 60 6.05 7.21 8.55
N TRP A 61 5.29 7.79 7.62
CA TRP A 61 5.24 7.29 6.24
C TRP A 61 6.52 7.60 5.48
N LEU A 62 7.09 8.79 5.67
CA LEU A 62 8.35 9.18 5.04
C LEU A 62 9.50 8.30 5.52
N ASP A 63 9.61 8.07 6.82
CA ASP A 63 10.61 7.20 7.43
C ASP A 63 10.44 5.76 6.93
N ARG A 64 9.19 5.27 6.81
CA ARG A 64 8.89 3.98 6.18
C ARG A 64 9.46 3.93 4.76
N ILE A 65 9.10 4.88 3.89
CA ILE A 65 9.58 4.90 2.49
C ILE A 65 11.11 4.97 2.42
N MET A 66 11.74 5.81 3.24
CA MET A 66 13.20 5.98 3.26
C MET A 66 13.94 4.73 3.73
N SER A 67 13.35 4.00 4.68
CA SER A 67 13.87 2.72 5.20
C SER A 67 13.68 1.53 4.26
N LEU A 68 12.88 1.68 3.19
CA LEU A 68 12.66 0.59 2.24
C LEU A 68 13.98 0.19 1.59
N GLU A 69 14.25 -1.11 1.64
CA GLU A 69 15.28 -1.74 0.81
C GLU A 69 14.67 -2.37 -0.44
N MET A 70 13.35 -2.55 -0.49
CA MET A 70 12.60 -3.21 -1.57
C MET A 70 11.30 -2.45 -1.87
N ILE A 71 10.75 -2.66 -3.07
CA ILE A 71 9.45 -2.08 -3.42
C ILE A 71 8.35 -2.76 -2.58
N SER A 72 7.60 -1.97 -1.82
CA SER A 72 6.44 -2.47 -1.07
C SER A 72 5.33 -2.92 -2.02
N ASN A 73 4.56 -3.94 -1.62
CA ASN A 73 3.43 -4.48 -2.38
C ASN A 73 2.44 -3.39 -2.82
N ASP A 74 2.19 -2.39 -1.96
CA ASP A 74 1.27 -1.29 -2.26
C ASP A 74 1.71 -0.48 -3.48
N ILE A 75 3.02 -0.29 -3.65
CA ILE A 75 3.62 0.47 -4.75
C ILE A 75 3.78 -0.44 -5.97
N SER A 76 4.12 -1.72 -5.77
CA SER A 76 4.25 -2.71 -6.83
C SER A 76 2.94 -2.90 -7.60
N GLU A 77 1.80 -3.07 -6.93
CA GLU A 77 0.50 -3.24 -7.60
C GLU A 77 0.18 -2.04 -8.53
N ASP A 78 0.44 -0.82 -8.06
CA ASP A 78 0.26 0.41 -8.84
C ASP A 78 1.27 0.51 -10.00
N LEU A 79 2.52 0.11 -9.80
CA LEU A 79 3.56 0.10 -10.84
C LEU A 79 3.28 -0.93 -11.93
N ILE A 80 2.83 -2.13 -11.56
CA ILE A 80 2.46 -3.21 -12.50
C ILE A 80 1.31 -2.74 -13.41
N ALA A 81 0.28 -2.14 -12.82
CA ALA A 81 -0.87 -1.63 -13.58
C ALA A 81 -0.44 -0.60 -14.64
N ILE A 82 0.56 0.22 -14.35
CA ILE A 82 1.11 1.21 -15.27
C ILE A 82 2.01 0.56 -16.31
N SER A 83 2.86 -0.38 -15.92
CA SER A 83 3.69 -1.10 -16.88
C SER A 83 2.85 -1.86 -17.88
N ASP A 84 1.76 -2.50 -17.44
CA ASP A 84 0.83 -3.20 -18.32
C ASP A 84 0.14 -2.24 -19.29
N LEU A 85 -0.21 -1.03 -18.84
CA LEU A 85 -0.80 -0.01 -19.70
C LEU A 85 0.22 0.53 -20.72
N ALA A 86 1.46 0.78 -20.30
CA ALA A 86 2.53 1.23 -21.17
C ALA A 86 2.90 0.16 -22.22
N ASN A 87 2.99 -1.11 -21.82
CA ASN A 87 3.28 -2.24 -22.69
C ASN A 87 2.16 -2.49 -23.71
N LYS A 88 0.89 -2.18 -23.38
CA LYS A 88 -0.20 -2.21 -24.38
C LYS A 88 -0.03 -1.16 -25.47
N THR A 89 0.63 -0.04 -25.18
CA THR A 89 0.88 1.02 -26.17
C THR A 89 2.14 0.78 -27.01
N GLN A 90 3.07 -0.05 -26.53
CA GLN A 90 4.34 -0.35 -27.20
C GLN A 90 4.59 -1.86 -27.14
N ASN A 91 4.56 -2.53 -28.30
CA ASN A 91 4.69 -3.99 -28.48
C ASN A 91 6.08 -4.57 -28.09
N SER A 92 6.70 -4.11 -27.01
CA SER A 92 7.99 -4.57 -26.53
C SER A 92 7.88 -5.17 -25.13
N SER A 93 8.44 -6.37 -24.98
CA SER A 93 8.60 -7.05 -23.69
C SER A 93 9.78 -6.43 -22.95
N HIS A 94 9.54 -5.44 -22.09
CA HIS A 94 10.58 -4.88 -21.23
C HIS A 94 10.44 -5.37 -19.79
N CYS A 95 11.59 -5.58 -19.13
CA CYS A 95 11.69 -5.98 -17.73
C CYS A 95 10.94 -4.99 -16.83
N SER A 96 10.12 -5.49 -15.91
CA SER A 96 9.48 -4.66 -14.89
C SER A 96 10.48 -4.28 -13.81
N LEU A 97 10.34 -3.11 -13.21
CA LEU A 97 11.22 -2.66 -12.11
C LEU A 97 11.29 -3.67 -10.95
N GLU A 98 10.20 -4.40 -10.74
CA GLU A 98 10.08 -5.45 -9.73
C GLU A 98 10.91 -6.70 -10.06
N SER A 99 10.99 -7.10 -11.34
CA SER A 99 11.83 -8.23 -11.75
C SER A 99 13.33 -7.99 -11.49
N LEU A 100 13.77 -6.73 -11.40
CA LEU A 100 15.19 -6.36 -11.30
C LEU A 100 15.72 -6.28 -9.87
N LEU A 101 14.82 -5.97 -8.92
CA LEU A 101 15.15 -5.85 -7.50
C LEU A 101 14.92 -7.15 -6.72
N GLY A 102 14.35 -8.15 -7.40
CA GLY A 102 13.58 -9.22 -6.77
C GLY A 102 12.31 -8.65 -6.14
N SER A 103 11.16 -9.34 -6.26
CA SER A 103 10.09 -9.10 -5.29
C SER A 103 10.62 -9.49 -3.91
N MET A 104 10.00 -8.99 -2.83
CA MET A 104 10.25 -9.57 -1.51
C MET A 104 10.31 -11.09 -1.67
N HIS A 105 11.45 -11.71 -1.41
CA HIS A 105 11.49 -13.16 -1.23
C HIS A 105 10.53 -13.41 -0.08
N ASP A 106 9.34 -13.87 -0.47
CA ASP A 106 8.09 -13.42 0.09
C ASP A 106 8.01 -13.76 1.58
N LEU A 107 7.08 -13.10 2.27
CA LEU A 107 6.42 -13.74 3.42
C LEU A 107 6.01 -15.20 3.10
N SER A 108 5.62 -15.46 1.84
CA SER A 108 5.37 -16.77 1.22
C SER A 108 6.59 -17.72 1.15
N GLN A 109 7.82 -17.26 1.40
CA GLN A 109 9.02 -18.09 1.47
C GLN A 109 9.49 -18.32 2.92
N ARG A 110 8.90 -17.60 3.90
CA ARG A 110 9.20 -17.74 5.34
C ARG A 110 7.91 -18.01 6.13
N PRO A 111 7.39 -19.25 6.12
CA PRO A 111 6.12 -19.58 6.77
C PRO A 111 6.14 -19.31 8.27
N GLY A 112 7.31 -19.47 8.91
CA GLY A 112 7.52 -19.14 10.31
C GLY A 112 7.28 -17.65 10.63
N LEU A 113 7.63 -16.75 9.71
CA LEU A 113 7.44 -15.32 9.88
C LEU A 113 5.96 -14.93 9.77
N VAL A 114 5.22 -15.50 8.82
CA VAL A 114 3.78 -15.27 8.68
C VAL A 114 3.02 -15.79 9.89
N LYS A 115 3.40 -16.96 10.40
CA LYS A 115 2.85 -17.52 11.65
C LYS A 115 3.13 -16.62 12.85
N PHE A 116 4.37 -16.14 12.96
CA PHE A 116 4.77 -15.19 14.01
C PHE A 116 3.94 -13.92 13.95
N LEU A 117 3.83 -13.29 12.77
CA LEU A 117 3.02 -12.09 12.57
C LEU A 117 1.56 -12.32 12.94
N LYS A 118 0.96 -13.40 12.44
CA LYS A 118 -0.42 -13.76 12.78
C LYS A 118 -0.63 -13.84 14.29
N ASN A 119 0.26 -14.52 15.00
CA ASN A 119 0.16 -14.67 16.46
C ASN A 119 0.39 -13.34 17.19
N ALA A 120 1.34 -12.53 16.74
CA ALA A 120 1.60 -11.21 17.30
C ALA A 120 0.39 -10.28 17.14
N ILE A 121 -0.24 -10.27 15.98
CA ILE A 121 -1.43 -9.45 15.74
C ILE A 121 -2.61 -9.98 16.57
N LEU A 122 -2.78 -11.29 16.72
CA LEU A 122 -3.81 -11.86 17.62
C LEU A 122 -3.63 -11.41 19.07
N LEU A 123 -2.39 -11.35 19.58
CA LEU A 123 -2.10 -10.81 20.91
C LEU A 123 -2.39 -9.31 20.99
N SER A 124 -2.15 -8.57 19.91
CA SER A 124 -2.46 -7.13 19.87
C SER A 124 -3.97 -6.84 19.91
N LEU A 125 -4.80 -7.74 19.39
CA LEU A 125 -6.27 -7.60 19.44
C LEU A 125 -6.82 -7.74 20.87
N ASP A 126 -6.15 -8.48 21.75
CA ASP A 126 -6.53 -8.55 23.16
C ASP A 126 -6.28 -7.20 23.87
N ILE A 127 -5.33 -6.40 23.38
CA ILE A 127 -5.00 -5.05 23.90
C ILE A 127 -5.89 -3.98 23.26
N PHE A 128 -6.17 -4.11 21.96
CA PHE A 128 -6.96 -3.16 21.17
C PHE A 128 -8.24 -3.82 20.64
N PRO A 129 -9.30 -3.96 21.47
CA PRO A 129 -10.54 -4.58 21.03
C PRO A 129 -11.25 -3.74 19.96
N ARG A 130 -11.91 -4.40 18.99
CA ARG A 130 -12.75 -3.79 17.93
C ARG A 130 -11.99 -2.83 16.99
N ASN A 131 -10.72 -3.11 16.75
CA ASN A 131 -9.92 -2.37 15.78
C ASN A 131 -9.93 -3.08 14.41
N HIS A 132 -10.76 -2.55 13.52
CA HIS A 132 -11.00 -3.11 12.19
C HIS A 132 -9.73 -3.20 11.32
N ILE A 133 -8.73 -2.33 11.54
CA ILE A 133 -7.44 -2.33 10.82
C ILE A 133 -6.64 -3.58 11.18
N LEU A 134 -6.53 -3.90 12.46
CA LEU A 134 -5.81 -5.08 12.94
C LEU A 134 -6.56 -6.36 12.57
N GLU A 135 -7.88 -6.35 12.64
CA GLU A 135 -8.72 -7.48 12.24
C GLU A 135 -8.57 -7.81 10.75
N GLU A 136 -8.58 -6.80 9.87
CA GLU A 136 -8.30 -7.00 8.45
C GLU A 136 -6.89 -7.56 8.26
N ALA A 137 -5.88 -7.01 8.97
CA ALA A 137 -4.51 -7.49 8.90
C ALA A 137 -4.36 -8.97 9.35
N VAL A 138 -5.02 -9.41 10.42
CA VAL A 138 -5.01 -10.83 10.86
C VAL A 138 -5.61 -11.74 9.79
N LEU A 139 -6.72 -11.33 9.21
CA LEU A 139 -7.44 -12.17 8.25
C LEU A 139 -6.65 -12.29 6.94
N VAL A 140 -6.07 -11.19 6.46
CA VAL A 140 -5.22 -11.19 5.26
C VAL A 140 -3.93 -11.98 5.50
N THR A 141 -3.25 -11.80 6.63
CA THR A 141 -2.04 -12.59 6.97
C THR A 141 -2.33 -14.08 7.11
N THR A 142 -3.51 -14.45 7.60
CA THR A 142 -3.94 -15.86 7.66
C THR A 142 -4.17 -16.46 6.27
N GLN A 143 -4.70 -15.69 5.32
CA GLN A 143 -4.84 -16.15 3.93
C GLN A 143 -3.47 -16.42 3.31
N MET A 144 -2.51 -15.54 3.55
CA MET A 144 -1.13 -15.73 3.07
C MET A 144 -0.48 -16.99 3.66
N TYR A 145 -0.68 -17.25 4.96
CA TYR A 145 -0.16 -18.44 5.62
C TYR A 145 -0.74 -19.75 5.04
N THR A 146 -2.05 -19.77 4.81
CA THR A 146 -2.74 -21.01 4.39
C THR A 146 -2.67 -21.29 2.89
N ALA A 147 -2.47 -20.26 2.07
CA ALA A 147 -2.10 -20.44 0.67
C ALA A 147 -0.76 -21.19 0.52
N GLN A 148 0.10 -21.13 1.54
CA GLN A 148 1.43 -21.73 1.54
C GLN A 148 1.44 -23.17 2.07
N GLU A 149 0.63 -23.51 3.07
CA GLU A 149 0.60 -24.87 3.66
C GLU A 149 -0.17 -25.90 2.81
N ASN A 150 -1.16 -25.49 2.02
CA ASN A 150 -2.05 -26.41 1.31
C ASN A 150 -2.36 -25.93 -0.12
N THR A 151 -1.73 -26.54 -1.13
CA THR A 151 -2.03 -26.31 -2.55
C THR A 151 -3.45 -26.72 -2.97
N LEU A 152 -4.18 -27.44 -2.11
CA LEU A 152 -5.51 -28.01 -2.39
C LEU A 152 -6.67 -27.39 -1.59
N SER A 153 -6.39 -26.69 -0.48
CA SER A 153 -7.44 -26.07 0.35
C SER A 153 -7.50 -24.57 0.06
N THR A 154 -8.68 -24.04 -0.24
CA THR A 154 -8.81 -22.60 -0.50
C THR A 154 -8.36 -21.79 0.72
N PRO A 155 -7.41 -20.83 0.58
CA PRO A 155 -6.89 -20.00 1.69
C PRO A 155 -7.99 -19.24 2.44
N ALA A 156 -9.15 -19.08 1.78
CA ALA A 156 -10.40 -18.67 2.36
C ALA A 156 -10.72 -19.42 3.67
N ASN A 157 -10.65 -20.75 3.68
CA ASN A 157 -11.24 -21.58 4.75
C ASN A 157 -10.70 -21.28 6.14
N ALA A 158 -9.40 -21.05 6.26
CA ALA A 158 -8.77 -20.71 7.53
C ALA A 158 -9.12 -19.30 7.99
N SER A 159 -9.10 -18.31 7.08
CA SER A 159 -9.56 -16.95 7.40
C SER A 159 -11.03 -16.92 7.79
N ARG A 160 -11.88 -17.72 7.15
CA ARG A 160 -13.29 -17.91 7.50
C ARG A 160 -13.46 -18.51 8.90
N ALA A 161 -12.69 -19.54 9.22
CA ALA A 161 -12.71 -20.16 10.55
C ALA A 161 -12.29 -19.17 11.64
N LEU A 162 -11.25 -18.37 11.39
CA LEU A 162 -10.80 -17.34 12.32
C LEU A 162 -11.82 -16.21 12.48
N ALA A 163 -12.38 -15.68 11.39
CA ALA A 163 -13.41 -14.66 11.44
C ALA A 163 -14.63 -15.15 12.26
N LYS A 164 -15.07 -16.39 12.04
CA LYS A 164 -16.14 -17.01 12.83
C LYS A 164 -15.77 -17.17 14.31
N ASN A 165 -14.51 -17.49 14.63
CA ASN A 165 -14.06 -17.60 16.00
C ASN A 165 -14.00 -16.25 16.71
N LEU A 166 -13.59 -15.18 16.01
CA LEU A 166 -13.60 -13.81 16.52
C LEU A 166 -15.04 -13.31 16.73
N LEU A 167 -15.94 -13.54 15.77
CA LEU A 167 -17.37 -13.21 15.90
C LEU A 167 -18.10 -14.01 17.00
N LYS A 168 -17.61 -15.21 17.33
CA LYS A 168 -18.12 -15.96 18.50
C LYS A 168 -17.73 -15.29 19.81
N LYS A 169 -16.55 -14.66 19.88
CA LYS A 169 -16.08 -13.93 21.06
C LYS A 169 -16.81 -12.59 21.19
N ASP A 170 -16.96 -11.84 20.10
CA ASP A 170 -17.74 -10.60 20.07
C ASP A 170 -18.74 -10.60 18.92
N ARG A 171 -20.02 -10.83 19.26
CA ARG A 171 -21.12 -10.86 18.27
C ARG A 171 -21.56 -9.46 17.82
N GLN A 172 -21.14 -8.41 18.52
CA GLN A 172 -21.54 -7.03 18.22
C GLN A 172 -20.52 -6.29 17.34
N ASP A 173 -19.44 -6.95 16.92
CA ASP A 173 -18.48 -6.33 16.01
C ASP A 173 -19.00 -6.29 14.57
N LEU A 174 -19.60 -5.15 14.23
CA LEU A 174 -20.18 -4.90 12.92
C LEU A 174 -19.11 -4.70 11.83
N LEU A 175 -17.94 -4.15 12.18
CA LEU A 175 -16.88 -3.90 11.20
C LEU A 175 -16.17 -5.21 10.84
N LEU A 176 -15.96 -6.10 11.82
CA LEU A 176 -15.48 -7.46 11.56
C LEU A 176 -16.42 -8.23 10.63
N CYS A 177 -17.74 -8.09 10.81
CA CYS A 177 -18.73 -8.66 9.88
C CYS A 177 -18.57 -8.09 8.47
N GLY A 178 -18.33 -6.79 8.35
CA GLY A 178 -18.08 -6.13 7.07
C GLY A 178 -16.81 -6.64 6.37
N ILE A 179 -15.70 -6.76 7.10
CA ILE A 179 -14.44 -7.32 6.60
C ILE A 179 -14.63 -8.78 6.17
N TYR A 180 -15.34 -9.57 7.00
CA TYR A 180 -15.64 -10.96 6.69
C TYR A 180 -16.47 -11.10 5.40
N GLY A 181 -17.48 -10.24 5.22
CA GLY A 181 -18.28 -10.17 3.99
C GLY A 181 -17.44 -9.81 2.75
N ARG A 182 -16.55 -8.81 2.85
CA ARG A 182 -15.63 -8.43 1.75
C ARG A 182 -14.71 -9.58 1.36
N ILE A 183 -14.19 -10.31 2.35
CA ILE A 183 -13.35 -11.48 2.13
C ILE A 183 -14.13 -12.57 1.39
N GLU A 184 -15.33 -12.93 1.84
CA GLU A 184 -16.17 -13.95 1.15
C GLU A 184 -16.50 -13.54 -0.29
N ALA A 185 -16.75 -12.25 -0.53
CA ALA A 185 -17.01 -11.71 -1.86
C ALA A 185 -15.79 -11.81 -2.78
N ARG A 186 -14.57 -11.52 -2.30
CA ARG A 186 -13.32 -11.71 -3.05
C ARG A 186 -13.10 -13.16 -3.47
N HIS A 187 -13.60 -14.11 -2.69
CA HIS A 187 -13.55 -15.55 -3.01
C HIS A 187 -14.70 -16.04 -3.90
N GLY A 188 -15.62 -15.15 -4.30
CA GLY A 188 -16.74 -15.47 -5.19
C GLY A 188 -18.02 -15.98 -4.49
N ASN A 189 -18.05 -16.06 -3.16
CA ASN A 189 -19.21 -16.49 -2.36
C ASN A 189 -20.19 -15.33 -2.13
N ILE A 190 -20.73 -14.78 -3.22
CA ILE A 190 -21.51 -13.53 -3.20
C ILE A 190 -22.77 -13.65 -2.31
N ASP A 191 -23.49 -14.75 -2.38
CA ASP A 191 -24.74 -14.91 -1.62
C ASP A 191 -24.50 -15.07 -0.12
N GLN A 192 -23.37 -15.65 0.27
CA GLN A 192 -22.97 -15.73 1.66
C GLN A 192 -22.53 -14.35 2.17
N ALA A 193 -21.78 -13.60 1.36
CA ALA A 193 -21.39 -12.23 1.68
C ALA A 193 -22.62 -11.33 1.91
N ARG A 194 -23.62 -11.40 1.01
CA ARG A 194 -24.91 -10.68 1.16
C ARG A 194 -25.58 -11.00 2.49
N LYS A 195 -25.73 -12.28 2.83
CA LYS A 195 -26.33 -12.70 4.12
C LYS A 195 -25.57 -12.15 5.33
N ILE A 196 -24.24 -12.09 5.26
CA ILE A 196 -23.41 -11.55 6.34
C ILE A 196 -23.65 -10.04 6.50
N PHE A 197 -23.68 -9.29 5.38
CA PHE A 197 -24.00 -7.86 5.41
C PHE A 197 -25.43 -7.60 5.90
N ASP A 198 -26.41 -8.36 5.41
CA ASP A 198 -27.81 -8.24 5.83
C ASP A 198 -27.96 -8.50 7.33
N MET A 199 -27.32 -9.56 7.86
CA MET A 199 -27.32 -9.83 9.30
C MET A 199 -26.64 -8.70 10.10
N ALA A 200 -25.51 -8.18 9.62
CA ALA A 200 -24.81 -7.08 10.30
C ALA A 200 -25.68 -5.81 10.34
N LEU A 201 -26.32 -5.46 9.23
CA LEU A 201 -27.21 -4.30 9.14
C LEU A 201 -28.47 -4.46 9.99
N LEU A 202 -29.08 -5.65 10.02
CA LEU A 202 -30.23 -5.93 10.89
C LEU A 202 -29.85 -5.91 12.39
N SER A 203 -28.61 -6.27 12.72
CA SER A 203 -28.11 -6.28 14.12
C SER A 203 -27.78 -4.87 14.66
N THR A 204 -27.84 -3.83 13.82
CA THR A 204 -27.62 -2.44 14.25
C THR A 204 -28.67 -1.93 15.24
N GLU A 205 -29.85 -2.57 15.30
CA GLU A 205 -30.98 -2.15 16.13
C GLU A 205 -30.74 -2.31 17.66
N GLY A 206 -29.75 -3.11 18.06
CA GLY A 206 -29.37 -3.31 19.48
C GLY A 206 -27.96 -2.84 19.83
N ALA A 207 -27.30 -2.10 18.93
CA ALA A 207 -25.90 -1.73 19.05
C ALA A 207 -25.69 -0.47 19.91
N THR A 208 -24.49 -0.34 20.49
CA THR A 208 -24.09 0.86 21.25
C THR A 208 -23.98 2.09 20.36
N GLN A 209 -24.10 3.29 20.94
CA GLN A 209 -24.12 4.55 20.17
C GLN A 209 -22.84 4.78 19.34
N ASP A 210 -21.70 4.23 19.74
CA ASP A 210 -20.45 4.27 18.97
C ASP A 210 -20.43 3.32 17.77
N LEU A 211 -21.11 2.17 17.87
CA LEU A 211 -21.30 1.26 16.74
C LEU A 211 -22.27 1.84 15.70
N VAL A 212 -23.31 2.55 16.15
CA VAL A 212 -24.24 3.27 15.26
C VAL A 212 -23.52 4.34 14.44
N ARG A 213 -22.50 5.01 15.01
CA ARG A 213 -21.70 5.99 14.28
C ARG A 213 -20.94 5.36 13.11
N LYS A 214 -20.42 4.14 13.28
CA LYS A 214 -19.63 3.38 12.28
C LYS A 214 -20.45 2.71 11.19
N VAL A 215 -21.78 2.77 11.27
CA VAL A 215 -22.71 2.19 10.29
C VAL A 215 -22.46 2.66 8.84
N PRO A 216 -22.18 3.94 8.54
CA PRO A 216 -21.89 4.38 7.17
C PRO A 216 -20.76 3.62 6.49
N ILE A 217 -19.74 3.18 7.24
CA ILE A 217 -18.63 2.37 6.73
C ILE A 217 -19.13 1.01 6.21
N LEU A 218 -20.02 0.37 6.96
CA LEU A 218 -20.61 -0.91 6.57
C LEU A 218 -21.50 -0.79 5.32
N TYR A 219 -22.31 0.27 5.24
CA TYR A 219 -23.11 0.58 4.05
C TYR A 219 -22.23 0.85 2.83
N PHE A 220 -21.13 1.58 3.01
CA PHE A 220 -20.17 1.88 1.95
C PHE A 220 -19.53 0.60 1.41
N TRP A 221 -19.02 -0.27 2.29
CA TRP A 221 -18.41 -1.53 1.89
C TRP A 221 -19.39 -2.46 1.18
N TYR A 222 -20.65 -2.50 1.62
CA TYR A 222 -21.67 -3.32 0.96
C TYR A 222 -22.01 -2.77 -0.44
N ALA A 223 -22.16 -1.45 -0.58
CA ALA A 223 -22.39 -0.81 -1.87
C ALA A 223 -21.21 -1.00 -2.85
N GLU A 224 -19.96 -0.83 -2.39
CA GLU A 224 -18.78 -1.07 -3.24
C GLU A 224 -18.68 -2.53 -3.72
N MET A 225 -19.04 -3.48 -2.86
CA MET A 225 -19.08 -4.90 -3.21
C MET A 225 -20.08 -5.14 -4.36
N GLU A 226 -21.33 -4.69 -4.21
CA GLU A 226 -22.38 -4.91 -5.21
C GLU A 226 -22.06 -4.23 -6.55
N ILE A 227 -21.42 -3.05 -6.54
CA ILE A 227 -20.95 -2.37 -7.76
C ILE A 227 -19.82 -3.15 -8.44
N SER A 228 -18.88 -3.68 -7.67
CA SER A 228 -17.80 -4.51 -8.22
C SER A 228 -18.37 -5.78 -8.88
N ILE A 229 -19.44 -6.34 -8.34
CA ILE A 229 -20.16 -7.47 -8.93
C ILE A 229 -20.95 -7.06 -10.17
N SER A 230 -21.61 -5.90 -10.16
CA SER A 230 -22.37 -5.42 -11.32
C SER A 230 -21.45 -5.20 -12.54
N THR A 231 -20.26 -4.65 -12.32
CA THR A 231 -19.27 -4.41 -13.39
C THR A 231 -18.64 -5.70 -13.94
N SER A 232 -18.45 -6.72 -13.11
CA SER A 232 -17.82 -7.98 -13.52
C SER A 232 -18.80 -8.97 -14.14
N ARG A 233 -20.06 -9.00 -13.67
CA ARG A 233 -21.09 -9.96 -14.11
C ARG A 233 -22.22 -9.32 -14.92
N ASN A 234 -22.15 -8.01 -15.23
CA ASN A 234 -23.23 -7.24 -15.88
C ASN A 234 -24.62 -7.47 -15.27
N ASN A 235 -24.67 -7.67 -13.95
CA ASN A 235 -25.90 -8.01 -13.26
C ASN A 235 -26.64 -6.75 -12.80
N SER A 236 -27.75 -6.44 -13.47
CA SER A 236 -28.61 -5.30 -13.14
C SER A 236 -29.13 -5.36 -11.70
N ASP A 237 -29.39 -6.55 -11.15
CA ASP A 237 -29.96 -6.70 -9.81
C ASP A 237 -28.99 -6.24 -8.72
N SER A 238 -27.68 -6.37 -8.96
CA SER A 238 -26.65 -5.94 -8.02
C SER A 238 -26.57 -4.41 -7.96
N ALA A 239 -26.74 -3.74 -9.11
CA ALA A 239 -26.84 -2.27 -9.16
C ALA A 239 -28.10 -1.75 -8.44
N HIS A 240 -29.25 -2.40 -8.65
CA HIS A 240 -30.48 -2.04 -7.94
C HIS A 240 -30.37 -2.26 -6.42
N ARG A 241 -29.70 -3.32 -5.98
CA ARG A 241 -29.41 -3.55 -4.55
C ARG A 241 -28.53 -2.45 -3.97
N ALA A 242 -27.45 -2.07 -4.67
CA ALA A 242 -26.57 -0.98 -4.24
C ALA A 242 -27.34 0.33 -4.05
N ILE A 243 -28.22 0.69 -5.00
CA ILE A 243 -29.06 1.89 -4.89
C ILE A 243 -30.01 1.78 -3.70
N TYR A 244 -30.61 0.62 -3.47
CA TYR A 244 -31.52 0.41 -2.33
C TYR A 244 -30.81 0.59 -0.98
N ILE A 245 -29.65 -0.04 -0.81
CA ILE A 245 -28.82 0.04 0.40
C ILE A 245 -28.45 1.51 0.69
N LEU A 246 -27.95 2.23 -0.31
CA LEU A 246 -27.60 3.64 -0.15
C LEU A 246 -28.84 4.51 0.12
N SER A 247 -29.99 4.16 -0.46
CA SER A 247 -31.23 4.92 -0.22
C SER A 247 -31.75 4.76 1.22
N CYS A 248 -31.56 3.59 1.83
CA CYS A 248 -31.86 3.36 3.25
C CYS A 248 -31.03 4.29 4.15
N LEU A 249 -29.71 4.38 3.88
CA LEU A 249 -28.80 5.25 4.61
C LEU A 249 -29.20 6.73 4.47
N GLY A 250 -29.39 7.21 3.23
CA GLY A 250 -29.72 8.61 2.97
C GLY A 250 -31.10 9.02 3.50
N SER A 251 -32.06 8.09 3.55
CA SER A 251 -33.41 8.39 4.06
C SER A 251 -33.55 8.28 5.58
N ASN A 252 -32.49 7.82 6.29
CA ASN A 252 -32.53 7.38 7.69
C ASN A 252 -33.66 6.37 7.97
N ILE A 253 -33.97 5.52 6.98
CA ILE A 253 -35.00 4.47 7.12
C ILE A 253 -34.30 3.19 7.59
N LYS A 254 -34.98 2.43 8.44
CA LYS A 254 -34.53 1.11 8.89
C LYS A 254 -34.18 0.22 7.69
N TYR A 255 -33.05 -0.47 7.79
CA TYR A 255 -32.67 -1.44 6.78
C TYR A 255 -33.65 -2.62 6.80
N SER A 256 -34.16 -3.00 5.63
CA SER A 256 -34.83 -4.28 5.44
C SER A 256 -34.17 -5.04 4.29
N SER A 257 -34.24 -6.37 4.32
CA SER A 257 -33.66 -7.21 3.27
C SER A 257 -34.28 -6.85 1.92
N PHE A 258 -33.46 -6.78 0.88
CA PHE A 258 -33.88 -6.38 -0.46
C PHE A 258 -35.00 -7.28 -1.01
N GLY A 259 -36.19 -6.71 -1.23
CA GLY A 259 -37.39 -7.44 -1.63
C GLY A 259 -38.02 -7.04 -2.97
N GLY A 260 -37.41 -6.15 -3.77
CA GLY A 260 -37.98 -5.75 -5.06
C GLY A 260 -37.56 -4.37 -5.59
N PRO A 261 -38.25 -3.87 -6.64
CA PRO A 261 -37.86 -2.65 -7.34
C PRO A 261 -38.03 -1.39 -6.46
N ILE A 262 -37.12 -0.44 -6.67
CA ILE A 262 -36.97 0.76 -5.84
C ILE A 262 -38.04 1.79 -6.23
N SER A 263 -38.71 2.38 -5.23
CA SER A 263 -39.67 3.44 -5.48
C SER A 263 -38.96 4.78 -5.70
N ARG A 264 -39.34 5.51 -6.77
CA ARG A 264 -38.80 6.85 -7.08
C ARG A 264 -38.86 7.85 -5.90
N PRO A 265 -39.91 7.87 -5.06
CA PRO A 265 -39.95 8.74 -3.89
C PRO A 265 -38.86 8.46 -2.85
N LEU A 266 -38.46 7.19 -2.68
CA LEU A 266 -37.42 6.79 -1.73
C LEU A 266 -36.04 7.27 -2.18
N VAL A 267 -35.77 7.25 -3.49
CA VAL A 267 -34.57 7.84 -4.09
C VAL A 267 -34.50 9.35 -3.86
N LEU A 268 -35.62 10.06 -4.06
CA LEU A 268 -35.66 11.51 -3.85
C LEU A 268 -35.48 11.90 -2.37
N ARG A 269 -36.09 11.13 -1.47
CA ARG A 269 -35.91 11.31 -0.01
C ARG A 269 -34.47 11.06 0.40
N ALA A 270 -33.84 10.01 -0.11
CA ALA A 270 -32.45 9.70 0.17
C ALA A 270 -31.51 10.83 -0.29
N ARG A 271 -31.76 11.37 -1.49
CA ARG A 271 -31.01 12.53 -2.02
C ARG A 271 -31.11 13.75 -1.11
N GLN A 272 -32.29 14.04 -0.57
CA GLN A 272 -32.47 15.16 0.35
C GLN A 272 -31.75 14.91 1.68
N GLY A 273 -31.88 13.71 2.26
CA GLY A 273 -31.23 13.40 3.53
C GLY A 273 -29.70 13.38 3.44
N PHE A 274 -29.12 12.88 2.34
CA PHE A 274 -27.68 13.00 2.11
C PHE A 274 -27.22 14.46 2.01
N LYS A 275 -27.98 15.33 1.34
CA LYS A 275 -27.66 16.77 1.27
C LYS A 275 -27.69 17.44 2.64
N GLU A 276 -28.65 17.07 3.50
CA GLU A 276 -28.74 17.59 4.87
C GLU A 276 -27.58 17.10 5.75
N GLN A 277 -27.24 15.82 5.66
CA GLN A 277 -26.11 15.22 6.39
C GLN A 277 -24.76 15.81 5.95
N ILE A 278 -24.56 16.03 4.64
CA ILE A 278 -23.34 16.69 4.15
C ILE A 278 -23.28 18.14 4.67
N ARG A 279 -24.41 18.85 4.69
CA ARG A 279 -24.48 20.22 5.19
C ARG A 279 -24.12 20.32 6.68
N SER A 280 -24.54 19.35 7.50
CA SER A 280 -24.17 19.33 8.93
C SER A 280 -22.70 19.02 9.14
N LEU A 281 -22.08 18.23 8.26
CA LEU A 281 -20.64 17.91 8.33
C LEU A 281 -19.73 19.07 7.92
N ARG A 282 -20.21 20.06 7.16
CA ARG A 282 -19.39 21.20 6.69
C ARG A 282 -18.68 21.97 7.81
N SER A 283 -19.30 22.08 8.98
CA SER A 283 -18.67 22.73 10.13
C SER A 283 -17.49 21.91 10.68
N ALA A 284 -17.60 20.58 10.68
CA ALA A 284 -16.53 19.67 11.07
C ALA A 284 -15.38 19.62 10.04
N PHE A 285 -15.68 19.81 8.76
CA PHE A 285 -14.68 20.03 7.71
C PHE A 285 -13.86 21.30 7.96
N ALA A 286 -14.54 22.42 8.26
CA ALA A 286 -13.88 23.69 8.53
C ALA A 286 -12.98 23.63 9.79
N SER A 287 -13.28 22.76 10.74
CA SER A 287 -12.48 22.56 11.95
C SER A 287 -11.41 21.47 11.83
N GLY A 288 -11.24 20.83 10.66
CA GLY A 288 -10.24 19.77 10.43
C GLY A 288 -10.45 18.49 11.25
N CYS A 289 -11.64 18.28 11.84
CA CYS A 289 -11.95 17.16 12.73
C CYS A 289 -12.75 16.08 12.00
N LEU A 290 -12.28 15.68 10.82
CA LEU A 290 -12.93 14.59 10.08
C LEU A 290 -12.71 13.26 10.76
N LYS A 291 -13.74 12.42 10.68
CA LYS A 291 -13.67 11.04 11.10
C LYS A 291 -13.95 10.13 9.92
N GLU A 292 -13.45 8.91 9.99
CA GLU A 292 -13.65 7.86 8.98
C GLU A 292 -15.12 7.68 8.59
N GLU A 293 -16.05 7.78 9.55
CA GLU A 293 -17.48 7.61 9.28
C GLU A 293 -18.05 8.72 8.40
N SER A 294 -17.49 9.93 8.51
CA SER A 294 -17.89 11.09 7.70
C SER A 294 -17.41 10.95 6.25
N VAL A 295 -16.21 10.41 6.06
CA VAL A 295 -15.66 10.08 4.73
C VAL A 295 -16.52 9.02 4.06
N ALA A 296 -16.81 7.92 4.77
CA ALA A 296 -17.66 6.84 4.26
C ALA A 296 -19.05 7.36 3.83
N LEU A 297 -19.65 8.27 4.60
CA LEU A 297 -20.94 8.88 4.26
C LEU A 297 -20.90 9.68 2.95
N ILE A 298 -19.83 10.46 2.73
CA ILE A 298 -19.66 11.23 1.49
C ILE A 298 -19.42 10.30 0.30
N CYS A 299 -18.61 9.25 0.49
CA CYS A 299 -18.40 8.23 -0.53
C CYS A 299 -19.72 7.52 -0.89
N CYS A 300 -20.57 7.20 0.10
CA CYS A 300 -21.92 6.68 -0.11
C CYS A 300 -22.80 7.64 -0.93
N ALA A 301 -22.83 8.93 -0.58
CA ALA A 301 -23.61 9.93 -1.30
C ALA A 301 -23.13 10.10 -2.75
N SER A 302 -21.81 10.10 -2.95
CA SER A 302 -21.18 10.15 -4.28
C SER A 302 -21.54 8.92 -5.12
N LEU A 303 -21.46 7.71 -4.54
CA LEU A 303 -21.88 6.47 -5.22
C LEU A 303 -23.37 6.53 -5.60
N PHE A 304 -24.21 6.99 -4.70
CA PHE A 304 -25.65 7.09 -4.93
C PHE A 304 -25.99 8.02 -6.09
N GLU A 305 -25.39 9.21 -6.14
CA GLU A 305 -25.58 10.13 -7.27
C GLU A 305 -24.98 9.59 -8.56
N SER A 306 -23.79 8.97 -8.48
CA SER A 306 -23.16 8.37 -9.66
C SER A 306 -24.05 7.32 -10.34
N MET A 307 -24.81 6.54 -9.55
CA MET A 307 -25.72 5.51 -10.06
C MET A 307 -27.08 6.04 -10.52
N THR A 308 -27.55 7.16 -9.95
CA THR A 308 -28.92 7.66 -10.20
C THR A 308 -28.99 8.78 -11.22
N SER A 309 -28.05 9.73 -11.18
CA SER A 309 -28.02 10.93 -12.02
C SER A 309 -26.80 10.99 -12.94
N GLY A 310 -25.85 10.07 -12.78
CA GLY A 310 -24.64 9.95 -13.59
C GLY A 310 -23.38 10.40 -12.85
N TYR A 311 -22.22 10.05 -13.41
CA TYR A 311 -20.92 10.18 -12.74
C TYR A 311 -20.52 11.64 -12.43
N SER A 312 -20.94 12.61 -13.25
CA SER A 312 -20.65 14.04 -13.02
C SER A 312 -21.25 14.53 -11.70
N SER A 313 -22.49 14.13 -11.40
CA SER A 313 -23.18 14.48 -10.16
C SER A 313 -22.51 13.87 -8.94
N GLY A 314 -22.00 12.63 -9.06
CA GLY A 314 -21.23 11.98 -8.00
C GLY A 314 -19.92 12.70 -7.66
N LEU A 315 -19.26 13.30 -8.67
CA LEU A 315 -18.06 14.13 -8.48
C LEU A 315 -18.42 15.47 -7.84
N GLU A 316 -19.50 16.10 -8.28
CA GLU A 316 -19.99 17.37 -7.71
C GLU A 316 -20.31 17.25 -6.23
N VAL A 317 -20.86 16.12 -5.77
CA VAL A 317 -21.11 15.88 -4.33
C VAL A 317 -19.82 15.93 -3.52
N ILE A 318 -18.72 15.36 -4.04
CA ILE A 318 -17.42 15.37 -3.35
C ILE A 318 -16.82 16.78 -3.38
N GLU A 319 -16.89 17.45 -4.52
CA GLU A 319 -16.40 18.83 -4.69
C GLU A 319 -17.17 19.83 -3.82
N GLU A 320 -18.48 19.61 -3.62
CA GLU A 320 -19.35 20.44 -2.76
C GLU A 320 -19.15 20.14 -1.27
N ALA A 321 -18.87 18.88 -0.92
CA ALA A 321 -18.61 18.47 0.46
C ALA A 321 -17.21 18.92 0.93
N CYS A 322 -16.23 18.81 0.03
CA CYS A 322 -14.84 19.17 0.29
C CYS A 322 -14.36 20.11 -0.81
N PRO A 323 -14.52 21.44 -0.66
CA PRO A 323 -13.76 22.36 -1.49
C PRO A 323 -12.30 22.15 -1.13
N PHE A 324 -11.57 21.45 -1.99
CA PHE A 324 -10.16 21.08 -1.79
C PHE A 324 -9.20 22.28 -1.68
N SER A 325 -9.71 23.49 -1.44
CA SER A 325 -8.97 24.69 -1.11
C SER A 325 -8.47 24.71 0.34
N ALA A 326 -8.99 23.85 1.22
CA ALA A 326 -8.53 23.75 2.60
C ALA A 326 -7.33 22.79 2.70
N GLU A 327 -6.18 23.29 3.13
CA GLU A 327 -4.93 22.54 3.36
C GLU A 327 -5.03 21.69 4.63
N SER A 328 -5.90 20.69 4.64
CA SER A 328 -5.97 19.71 5.73
C SER A 328 -5.25 18.44 5.31
N HIS A 329 -4.08 18.19 5.91
CA HIS A 329 -3.22 17.04 5.63
C HIS A 329 -3.57 15.80 6.47
N THR A 330 -4.85 15.58 6.76
CA THR A 330 -5.27 14.43 7.58
C THR A 330 -5.47 13.17 6.73
N LEU A 331 -5.37 12.00 7.36
CA LEU A 331 -5.54 10.70 6.71
C LEU A 331 -6.92 10.59 6.02
N GLU A 332 -7.97 11.07 6.68
CA GLU A 332 -9.36 11.00 6.23
C GLU A 332 -9.56 11.79 4.93
N PHE A 333 -8.90 12.96 4.80
CA PHE A 333 -8.91 13.73 3.56
C PHE A 333 -8.19 12.99 2.44
N GLU A 334 -7.07 12.33 2.75
CA GLU A 334 -6.34 11.53 1.77
C GLU A 334 -7.16 10.33 1.28
N GLU A 335 -7.92 9.67 2.16
CA GLU A 335 -8.82 8.57 1.79
C GLU A 335 -9.95 9.02 0.86
N LEU A 336 -10.59 10.15 1.19
CA LEU A 336 -11.58 10.78 0.31
C LEU A 336 -10.97 11.12 -1.06
N TRP A 337 -9.72 11.57 -1.06
CA TRP A 337 -8.96 11.85 -2.28
C TRP A 337 -8.64 10.64 -3.12
N MET A 338 -8.19 9.55 -2.51
CA MET A 338 -7.99 8.29 -3.23
C MET A 338 -9.30 7.81 -3.85
N TYR A 339 -10.41 7.95 -3.12
CA TYR A 339 -11.73 7.57 -3.62
C TYR A 339 -12.15 8.43 -4.83
N TYR A 340 -11.97 9.74 -4.74
CA TYR A 340 -12.24 10.67 -5.86
C TYR A 340 -11.40 10.33 -7.10
N ILE A 341 -10.10 10.09 -6.92
CA ILE A 341 -9.20 9.69 -8.01
C ILE A 341 -9.63 8.37 -8.65
N LYS A 342 -10.00 7.36 -7.85
CA LYS A 342 -10.52 6.08 -8.34
C LYS A 342 -11.80 6.26 -9.17
N LEU A 343 -12.69 7.17 -8.76
CA LEU A 343 -13.91 7.49 -9.50
C LEU A 343 -13.60 8.19 -10.84
N LEU A 344 -12.61 9.08 -10.86
CA LEU A 344 -12.13 9.70 -12.10
C LEU A 344 -11.54 8.67 -13.06
N GLN A 345 -10.69 7.77 -12.58
CA GLN A 345 -10.04 6.72 -13.38
C GLN A 345 -11.04 5.75 -14.02
N LYS A 346 -12.12 5.39 -13.31
CA LYS A 346 -13.15 4.50 -13.87
C LYS A 346 -13.93 5.12 -15.04
N ASN A 347 -14.02 6.44 -15.09
CA ASN A 347 -14.88 7.17 -16.02
C ASN A 347 -14.11 7.99 -17.06
N LEU A 348 -12.84 7.66 -17.29
CA LEU A 348 -11.96 8.40 -18.20
C LEU A 348 -12.50 8.52 -19.63
N ASN A 349 -13.21 7.50 -20.12
CA ASN A 349 -13.80 7.52 -21.46
C ASN A 349 -14.92 8.56 -21.63
N GLN A 350 -15.52 9.04 -20.53
CA GLN A 350 -16.68 9.94 -20.56
C GLN A 350 -16.33 11.37 -20.10
N LEU A 351 -15.16 11.58 -19.52
CA LEU A 351 -14.72 12.86 -18.95
C LEU A 351 -13.65 13.51 -19.82
N SER A 352 -13.68 14.84 -19.95
CA SER A 352 -12.66 15.59 -20.68
C SER A 352 -11.36 15.70 -19.87
N LEU A 353 -10.21 15.53 -20.54
CA LEU A 353 -8.87 15.68 -19.93
C LEU A 353 -8.71 17.03 -19.22
N SER A 354 -9.33 18.10 -19.74
CA SER A 354 -9.32 19.44 -19.16
C SER A 354 -9.87 19.51 -17.74
N ARG A 355 -10.81 18.63 -17.36
CA ARG A 355 -11.38 18.58 -16.00
C ARG A 355 -10.58 17.67 -15.09
N VAL A 356 -10.10 16.54 -15.60
CA VAL A 356 -9.46 15.50 -14.78
C VAL A 356 -8.02 15.88 -14.43
N TRP A 357 -7.26 16.44 -15.38
CA TRP A 357 -5.83 16.73 -15.19
C TRP A 357 -5.54 17.72 -14.05
N PRO A 358 -6.23 18.88 -13.93
CA PRO A 358 -5.99 19.82 -12.84
C PRO A 358 -6.29 19.21 -11.45
N SER A 359 -7.33 18.39 -11.34
CA SER A 359 -7.69 17.76 -10.07
C SER A 359 -6.64 16.72 -9.63
N ILE A 360 -6.10 15.93 -10.56
CA ILE A 360 -5.02 14.98 -10.23
C ILE A 360 -3.73 15.73 -9.88
N LEU A 361 -3.38 16.78 -10.64
CA LEU A 361 -2.21 17.60 -10.34
C LEU A 361 -2.31 18.23 -8.95
N LYS A 362 -3.50 18.72 -8.58
CA LYS A 362 -3.78 19.22 -7.24
C LYS A 362 -3.59 18.13 -6.18
N GLY A 363 -4.07 16.91 -6.43
CA GLY A 363 -3.86 15.74 -5.57
C GLY A 363 -2.38 15.46 -5.33
N VAL A 364 -1.56 15.45 -6.38
CA VAL A 364 -0.10 15.27 -6.29
C VAL A 364 0.57 16.41 -5.52
N GLN A 365 0.10 17.65 -5.67
CA GLN A 365 0.63 18.80 -4.91
C GLN A 365 0.24 18.78 -3.43
N THR A 366 -0.94 18.24 -3.09
CA THR A 366 -1.40 18.11 -1.70
C THR A 366 -0.79 16.90 -0.99
N TYR A 367 -0.55 15.80 -1.72
CA TYR A 367 -0.02 14.54 -1.22
C TYR A 367 1.11 14.02 -2.13
N PRO A 368 2.31 14.63 -2.06
CA PRO A 368 3.45 14.31 -2.94
C PRO A 368 4.10 12.95 -2.69
N TYR A 369 3.67 12.22 -1.65
CA TYR A 369 4.21 10.91 -1.28
C TYR A 369 3.21 9.76 -1.50
N ASN A 370 2.03 10.04 -2.06
CA ASN A 370 1.01 9.02 -2.32
C ASN A 370 1.22 8.35 -3.68
N PRO A 371 1.49 7.03 -3.74
CA PRO A 371 1.74 6.32 -5.01
C PRO A 371 0.55 6.36 -5.97
N LYS A 372 -0.69 6.29 -5.44
CA LYS A 372 -1.90 6.25 -6.26
C LYS A 372 -2.10 7.52 -7.08
N SER A 373 -1.75 8.68 -6.52
CA SER A 373 -1.84 9.96 -7.23
C SER A 373 -0.92 10.00 -8.45
N TYR A 374 0.32 9.52 -8.30
CA TYR A 374 1.25 9.38 -9.43
C TYR A 374 0.78 8.32 -10.42
N ALA A 375 0.27 7.19 -9.94
CA ALA A 375 -0.26 6.14 -10.78
C ALA A 375 -1.40 6.63 -11.69
N SER A 376 -2.31 7.43 -11.13
CA SER A 376 -3.40 8.03 -11.89
C SER A 376 -2.94 9.10 -12.86
N MET A 377 -1.96 9.93 -12.47
CA MET A 377 -1.35 10.91 -13.37
C MET A 377 -0.69 10.23 -14.58
N LEU A 378 0.05 9.14 -14.35
CA LEU A 378 0.68 8.36 -15.43
C LEU A 378 -0.36 7.67 -16.30
N THR A 379 -1.38 7.05 -15.70
CA THR A 379 -2.49 6.40 -16.43
C THR A 379 -3.16 7.39 -17.39
N LEU A 380 -3.49 8.59 -16.91
CA LEU A 380 -4.03 9.66 -17.76
C LEU A 380 -3.09 10.05 -18.88
N SER A 381 -1.81 10.17 -18.57
CA SER A 381 -0.82 10.62 -19.54
C SER A 381 -0.60 9.62 -20.66
N CYS A 382 -0.60 8.31 -20.36
CA CYS A 382 -0.48 7.24 -21.35
C CYS A 382 -1.66 7.23 -22.32
N LEU A 383 -2.84 7.68 -21.87
CA LEU A 383 -4.06 7.70 -22.68
C LEU A 383 -4.22 8.97 -23.53
N TYR A 384 -3.79 10.13 -23.02
CA TYR A 384 -4.22 11.41 -23.59
C TYR A 384 -3.16 12.53 -23.66
N SER A 385 -1.98 12.38 -23.05
CA SER A 385 -1.01 13.50 -22.91
C SER A 385 0.22 13.35 -23.79
N VAL A 386 0.82 14.50 -24.14
CA VAL A 386 2.14 14.54 -24.80
C VAL A 386 3.22 14.19 -23.77
N PRO A 387 4.08 13.19 -24.03
CA PRO A 387 5.07 12.70 -23.07
C PRO A 387 6.00 13.78 -22.49
N ASN A 388 6.31 14.82 -23.27
CA ASN A 388 7.19 15.90 -22.82
C ASN A 388 6.54 16.80 -21.75
N ASN A 389 5.23 17.03 -21.83
CA ASN A 389 4.54 17.80 -20.79
C ASN A 389 4.55 17.03 -19.47
N LEU A 390 4.33 15.71 -19.53
CA LEU A 390 4.40 14.86 -18.34
C LEU A 390 5.81 14.86 -17.71
N ARG A 391 6.86 14.77 -18.53
CA ARG A 391 8.25 14.86 -18.05
C ARG A 391 8.50 16.16 -17.29
N LEU A 392 8.03 17.29 -17.83
CA LEU A 392 8.15 18.60 -17.19
C LEU A 392 7.34 18.69 -15.90
N THR A 393 6.12 18.13 -15.87
CA THR A 393 5.31 18.13 -14.64
C THR A 393 5.92 17.25 -13.56
N LEU A 394 6.43 16.06 -13.91
CA LEU A 394 7.14 15.17 -12.98
C LEU A 394 8.41 15.82 -12.44
N ASP A 395 9.16 16.52 -13.31
CA ASP A 395 10.36 17.27 -12.90
C ASP A 395 10.02 18.38 -11.92
N LYS A 396 8.97 19.16 -12.18
CA LYS A 396 8.50 20.20 -11.26
C LYS A 396 8.05 19.63 -9.92
N CYS A 397 7.34 18.50 -9.92
CA CYS A 397 6.92 17.84 -8.68
C CYS A 397 8.13 17.35 -7.89
N SER A 398 9.10 16.71 -8.55
CA SER A 398 10.31 16.18 -7.91
C SER A 398 11.24 17.28 -7.38
N GLN A 399 11.26 18.46 -8.03
CA GLN A 399 12.02 19.62 -7.56
C GLN A 399 11.38 20.28 -6.34
N ARG A 400 10.05 20.29 -6.27
CA ARG A 400 9.31 20.87 -5.15
C ARG A 400 9.40 19.96 -3.93
N ASP A 401 9.07 18.69 -4.10
CA ASP A 401 8.97 17.70 -3.05
C ASP A 401 9.74 16.43 -3.48
N PRO A 402 11.05 16.35 -3.19
CA PRO A 402 11.86 15.20 -3.59
C PRO A 402 11.39 13.93 -2.87
N SER A 403 11.03 12.90 -3.64
CA SER A 403 10.52 11.64 -3.10
C SER A 403 10.92 10.43 -3.92
N ILE A 404 11.17 9.31 -3.22
CA ILE A 404 11.44 8.01 -3.86
C ILE A 404 10.23 7.57 -4.67
N VAL A 405 9.01 7.81 -4.16
CA VAL A 405 7.76 7.47 -4.86
C VAL A 405 7.69 8.18 -6.21
N ALA A 406 7.87 9.50 -6.25
CA ALA A 406 7.87 10.26 -7.50
C ALA A 406 8.93 9.76 -8.49
N LEU A 407 10.12 9.41 -7.98
CA LEU A 407 11.19 8.85 -8.80
C LEU A 407 10.83 7.47 -9.37
N LEU A 408 10.29 6.55 -8.56
CA LEU A 408 9.92 5.20 -9.02
C LEU A 408 8.88 5.28 -10.15
N PHE A 409 7.87 6.15 -10.02
CA PHE A 409 6.88 6.36 -11.08
C PHE A 409 7.46 7.10 -12.30
N ALA A 410 8.37 8.05 -12.11
CA ALA A 410 9.07 8.66 -13.23
C ALA A 410 9.93 7.64 -13.99
N LEU A 411 10.61 6.74 -13.28
CA LEU A 411 11.40 5.65 -13.85
C LEU A 411 10.51 4.65 -14.60
N SER A 412 9.38 4.22 -14.02
CA SER A 412 8.47 3.28 -14.67
C SER A 412 7.91 3.83 -16.00
N PHE A 413 7.76 5.15 -16.11
CA PHE A 413 7.33 5.81 -17.35
C PHE A 413 8.43 5.91 -18.41
N GLU A 414 9.70 6.05 -18.00
CA GLU A 414 10.84 6.14 -18.94
C GLU A 414 11.37 4.77 -19.36
N TRP A 415 11.17 3.74 -18.54
CA TRP A 415 11.71 2.40 -18.77
C TRP A 415 11.24 1.75 -20.07
N SER A 416 9.99 2.01 -20.45
CA SER A 416 9.39 1.47 -21.67
C SER A 416 9.86 2.18 -22.94
N LYS A 417 10.57 3.31 -22.83
CA LYS A 417 10.90 4.15 -23.99
C LYS A 417 12.34 3.98 -24.45
N ALA A 418 12.50 3.55 -25.70
CA ALA A 418 13.79 3.50 -26.37
C ALA A 418 14.50 4.88 -26.37
N GLY A 419 15.80 4.89 -26.08
CA GLY A 419 16.63 6.11 -26.09
C GLY A 419 16.58 6.96 -24.81
N SER A 420 15.90 6.50 -23.76
CA SER A 420 15.76 7.26 -22.50
C SER A 420 16.92 7.07 -21.51
N TYR A 421 18.04 6.47 -21.92
CA TYR A 421 19.20 6.19 -21.04
C TYR A 421 19.71 7.44 -20.31
N ASN A 422 20.02 8.50 -21.06
CA ASN A 422 20.51 9.75 -20.49
C ASN A 422 19.49 10.37 -19.51
N ARG A 423 18.20 10.19 -19.80
CA ARG A 423 17.13 10.70 -18.95
C ARG A 423 17.04 9.90 -17.65
N ILE A 424 17.04 8.58 -17.72
CA ILE A 424 17.03 7.71 -16.54
C ILE A 424 18.25 7.98 -15.65
N HIS A 425 19.43 8.07 -16.26
CA HIS A 425 20.66 8.44 -15.55
C HIS A 425 20.54 9.83 -14.89
N SER A 426 20.00 10.84 -15.59
CA SER A 426 19.77 12.17 -15.01
C SER A 426 18.75 12.17 -13.86
N LEU A 427 17.76 11.26 -13.88
CA LEU A 427 16.79 11.12 -12.80
C LEU A 427 17.46 10.55 -11.54
N PHE A 428 18.30 9.52 -11.69
CA PHE A 428 19.08 8.96 -10.58
C PHE A 428 20.07 9.98 -10.01
N GLU A 429 20.91 10.60 -10.83
CA GLU A 429 21.91 11.56 -10.34
C GLU A 429 21.26 12.78 -9.68
N ARG A 430 20.11 13.25 -10.20
CA ARG A 430 19.36 14.34 -9.56
C ARG A 430 18.76 13.92 -8.22
N ALA A 431 18.25 12.68 -8.10
CA ALA A 431 17.76 12.16 -6.83
C ALA A 431 18.91 12.01 -5.81
N LEU A 432 20.08 11.54 -6.25
CA LEU A 432 21.26 11.38 -5.41
C LEU A 432 21.93 12.70 -5.02
N ALA A 433 21.63 13.81 -5.70
CA ALA A 433 22.07 15.14 -5.31
C ALA A 433 21.35 15.68 -4.06
N ASP A 434 20.23 15.05 -3.65
CA ASP A 434 19.56 15.36 -2.40
C ASP A 434 20.11 14.49 -1.27
N ASP A 435 20.66 15.15 -0.23
CA ASP A 435 21.24 14.53 0.97
C ASP A 435 20.30 13.53 1.66
N LYS A 436 18.97 13.76 1.59
CA LYS A 436 17.99 12.84 2.19
C LYS A 436 17.87 11.56 1.37
N LEU A 437 17.65 11.70 0.07
CA LEU A 437 17.41 10.58 -0.84
C LEU A 437 18.67 9.72 -1.03
N GLN A 438 19.86 10.31 -0.95
CA GLN A 438 21.13 9.59 -1.03
C GLN A 438 21.26 8.49 0.04
N LYS A 439 20.55 8.61 1.17
CA LYS A 439 20.55 7.59 2.24
C LYS A 439 19.57 6.45 1.99
N SER A 440 18.79 6.50 0.91
CA SER A 440 17.85 5.44 0.56
C SER A 440 18.56 4.24 -0.06
N VAL A 441 18.45 3.09 0.59
CA VAL A 441 18.97 1.83 0.08
C VAL A 441 18.25 1.43 -1.22
N LEU A 442 16.91 1.52 -1.25
CA LEU A 442 16.11 1.16 -2.43
C LEU A 442 16.56 1.95 -3.67
N LEU A 443 16.84 3.26 -3.53
CA LEU A 443 17.32 4.09 -4.63
C LEU A 443 18.61 3.55 -5.25
N TRP A 444 19.61 3.23 -4.42
CA TRP A 444 20.88 2.68 -4.88
C TRP A 444 20.73 1.30 -5.52
N ARG A 445 19.89 0.44 -4.96
CA ARG A 445 19.60 -0.88 -5.53
C ARG A 445 18.94 -0.75 -6.90
N CYS A 446 17.96 0.15 -7.06
CA CYS A 446 17.34 0.47 -8.35
C CYS A 446 18.39 0.93 -9.38
N TYR A 447 19.30 1.80 -8.96
CA TYR A 447 20.31 2.34 -9.86
C TYR A 447 21.35 1.30 -10.27
N LEU A 448 21.81 0.48 -9.32
CA LEU A 448 22.72 -0.62 -9.58
C LEU A 448 22.11 -1.66 -10.52
N ALA A 449 20.87 -2.08 -10.26
CA ALA A 449 20.15 -3.02 -11.12
C ALA A 449 19.96 -2.45 -12.54
N TYR A 450 19.64 -1.15 -12.65
CA TYR A 450 19.56 -0.50 -13.96
C TYR A 450 20.89 -0.51 -14.71
N GLU A 451 22.01 -0.12 -14.11
CA GLU A 451 23.28 -0.10 -14.86
C GLU A 451 23.79 -1.51 -15.19
N ALA A 452 23.51 -2.51 -14.33
CA ALA A 452 23.96 -3.89 -14.52
C ALA A 452 23.12 -4.69 -15.55
N GLU A 453 21.78 -4.60 -15.48
CA GLU A 453 20.86 -5.46 -16.26
C GLU A 453 20.17 -4.69 -17.41
N ILE A 454 19.83 -3.43 -17.14
CA ILE A 454 19.38 -2.37 -18.08
C ILE A 454 20.34 -2.07 -19.22
N ALA A 455 21.29 -1.24 -18.83
CA ALA A 455 22.25 -0.58 -19.68
C ALA A 455 23.44 -1.47 -20.02
N CYS A 456 23.61 -2.59 -19.30
CA CYS A 456 24.75 -3.49 -19.40
C CYS A 456 26.10 -2.76 -19.31
N ASN A 457 26.17 -1.67 -18.53
CA ASN A 457 27.38 -0.88 -18.34
C ASN A 457 28.05 -1.26 -17.03
N THR A 458 28.88 -2.30 -17.08
CA THR A 458 29.59 -2.87 -15.93
C THR A 458 30.49 -1.84 -15.24
N SER A 459 31.11 -0.93 -15.99
CA SER A 459 31.96 0.12 -15.42
C SER A 459 31.16 1.14 -14.60
N ALA A 460 29.96 1.52 -15.08
CA ALA A 460 29.06 2.42 -14.38
C ALA A 460 28.45 1.72 -13.17
N ALA A 461 27.98 0.49 -13.32
CA ALA A 461 27.47 -0.33 -12.24
C ALA A 461 28.50 -0.48 -11.10
N ARG A 462 29.78 -0.71 -11.43
CA ARG A 462 30.88 -0.72 -10.46
C ARG A 462 31.00 0.60 -9.71
N ARG A 463 31.03 1.75 -10.41
CA ARG A 463 31.10 3.08 -9.76
C ARG A 463 29.89 3.34 -8.87
N VAL A 464 28.70 2.96 -9.30
CA VAL A 464 27.45 3.09 -8.53
C VAL A 464 27.51 2.24 -7.27
N PHE A 465 27.96 0.99 -7.37
CA PHE A 465 28.11 0.10 -6.22
C PHE A 465 29.04 0.69 -5.15
N PHE A 466 30.24 1.15 -5.54
CA PHE A 466 31.18 1.77 -4.59
C PHE A 466 30.60 3.03 -3.94
N ARG A 467 29.88 3.88 -4.69
CA ARG A 467 29.18 5.04 -4.12
C ARG A 467 28.08 4.60 -3.14
N ALA A 468 27.35 3.55 -3.48
CA ALA A 468 26.24 3.04 -2.69
C ALA A 468 26.70 2.49 -1.34
N ILE A 469 27.78 1.69 -1.29
CA ILE A 469 28.30 1.15 -0.02
C ILE A 469 28.87 2.25 0.90
N HIS A 470 29.38 3.35 0.33
CA HIS A 470 29.81 4.50 1.12
C HIS A 470 28.62 5.28 1.69
N ALA A 471 27.53 5.41 0.93
CA ALA A 471 26.33 6.12 1.38
C ALA A 471 25.48 5.30 2.36
N CYS A 472 25.35 3.99 2.14
CA CYS A 472 24.50 3.07 2.89
C CYS A 472 25.25 1.81 3.35
N PRO A 473 26.30 1.93 4.19
CA PRO A 473 27.14 0.80 4.57
C PRO A 473 26.43 -0.29 5.37
N TRP A 474 25.32 0.05 6.05
CA TRP A 474 24.57 -0.87 6.93
C TRP A 474 23.68 -1.88 6.19
N SER A 475 23.38 -1.66 4.90
CA SER A 475 22.45 -2.52 4.19
C SER A 475 23.12 -3.77 3.66
N LYS A 476 22.95 -4.89 4.35
CA LYS A 476 23.45 -6.20 3.90
C LYS A 476 22.95 -6.57 2.50
N ARG A 477 21.70 -6.22 2.15
CA ARG A 477 21.13 -6.54 0.83
C ARG A 477 21.85 -5.83 -0.30
N LEU A 478 22.20 -4.55 -0.11
CA LEU A 478 22.95 -3.78 -1.09
C LEU A 478 24.32 -4.40 -1.37
N TRP A 479 25.02 -4.88 -0.33
CA TRP A 479 26.28 -5.61 -0.48
C TRP A 479 26.10 -6.89 -1.31
N LEU A 480 25.09 -7.70 -0.97
CA LEU A 480 24.80 -8.95 -1.68
C LEU A 480 24.41 -8.73 -3.15
N ASP A 481 23.62 -7.71 -3.45
CA ASP A 481 23.27 -7.34 -4.82
C ASP A 481 24.52 -7.00 -5.64
N GLY A 482 25.48 -6.29 -5.03
CA GLY A 482 26.77 -5.99 -5.66
C GLY A 482 27.55 -7.25 -5.99
N PHE A 483 27.70 -8.17 -5.03
CA PHE A 483 28.39 -9.44 -5.26
C PHE A 483 27.72 -10.29 -6.34
N GLN A 484 26.39 -10.36 -6.35
CA GLN A 484 25.65 -11.13 -7.35
C GLN A 484 25.77 -10.50 -8.75
N LYS A 485 25.46 -9.21 -8.88
CA LYS A 485 25.37 -8.53 -10.18
C LYS A 485 26.74 -8.16 -10.78
N LEU A 486 27.79 -8.03 -9.96
CA LEU A 486 29.15 -7.69 -10.39
C LEU A 486 30.13 -8.87 -10.31
N SER A 487 29.67 -10.08 -10.01
CA SER A 487 30.48 -11.31 -9.92
C SER A 487 31.34 -11.57 -11.16
N SER A 488 30.84 -11.25 -12.35
CA SER A 488 31.56 -11.42 -13.62
C SER A 488 32.62 -10.35 -13.90
N VAL A 489 32.62 -9.26 -13.14
CA VAL A 489 33.43 -8.05 -13.39
C VAL A 489 34.49 -7.84 -12.32
N LEU A 490 34.17 -8.18 -11.07
CA LEU A 490 35.09 -8.05 -9.93
C LEU A 490 36.03 -9.25 -9.88
N THR A 491 37.30 -8.99 -9.60
CA THR A 491 38.26 -10.08 -9.39
C THR A 491 38.04 -10.74 -8.03
N MET A 492 38.44 -12.00 -7.88
CA MET A 492 38.34 -12.73 -6.61
C MET A 492 39.05 -12.01 -5.45
N LYS A 493 40.15 -11.31 -5.73
CA LYS A 493 40.86 -10.49 -4.73
C LYS A 493 40.00 -9.31 -4.28
N GLU A 494 39.42 -8.57 -5.22
CA GLU A 494 38.53 -7.45 -4.88
C GLU A 494 37.28 -7.91 -4.12
N LEU A 495 36.75 -9.09 -4.42
CA LEU A 495 35.63 -9.67 -3.67
C LEU A 495 36.03 -10.02 -2.22
N SER A 496 37.22 -10.60 -2.03
CA SER A 496 37.78 -10.88 -0.71
C SER A 496 38.00 -9.59 0.09
N ASP A 497 38.63 -8.59 -0.52
CA ASP A 497 38.87 -7.28 0.11
C ASP A 497 37.54 -6.60 0.50
N LEU A 498 36.53 -6.67 -0.37
CA LEU A 498 35.18 -6.15 -0.08
C LEU A 498 34.48 -6.93 1.04
N GLN A 499 34.70 -8.24 1.13
CA GLN A 499 34.18 -9.05 2.23
C GLN A 499 34.83 -8.63 3.55
N GLU A 500 36.14 -8.38 3.59
CA GLU A 500 36.82 -7.86 4.78
C GLU A 500 36.28 -6.49 5.20
N VAL A 501 36.04 -5.59 4.23
CA VAL A 501 35.39 -4.29 4.51
C VAL A 501 33.98 -4.48 5.06
N MET A 502 33.21 -5.42 4.51
CA MET A 502 31.86 -5.77 4.99
C MET A 502 31.91 -6.33 6.42
N HIS A 503 32.87 -7.18 6.75
CA HIS A 503 33.12 -7.67 8.11
C HIS A 503 33.50 -6.53 9.06
N GLY A 504 34.35 -5.60 8.62
CA GLY A 504 34.69 -4.39 9.39
C GLY A 504 33.49 -3.46 9.67
N LYS A 505 32.36 -3.66 8.98
CA LYS A 505 31.07 -3.00 9.24
C LYS A 505 30.10 -3.83 10.08
N GLU A 506 30.58 -4.90 10.71
CA GLU A 506 29.78 -5.84 11.51
C GLU A 506 28.67 -6.53 10.68
N LEU A 507 28.86 -6.64 9.36
CA LEU A 507 27.95 -7.36 8.46
C LEU A 507 28.56 -8.72 8.09
N PHE A 508 27.93 -9.80 8.57
CA PHE A 508 28.46 -11.16 8.41
C PHE A 508 27.67 -11.96 7.37
N ILE A 509 28.36 -12.70 6.50
CA ILE A 509 27.77 -13.71 5.61
C ILE A 509 27.79 -15.06 6.35
N ARG A 510 26.80 -15.92 6.10
CA ARG A 510 26.69 -17.23 6.80
C ARG A 510 27.68 -18.28 6.30
N THR A 511 28.25 -18.05 5.12
CA THR A 511 29.13 -18.98 4.42
C THR A 511 30.31 -18.14 3.98
N ASP A 512 31.50 -18.55 4.39
CA ASP A 512 32.73 -17.90 3.93
C ASP A 512 32.99 -18.31 2.48
N ILE A 513 33.52 -17.38 1.67
CA ILE A 513 33.83 -17.64 0.25
C ILE A 513 34.75 -18.87 0.10
N TYR A 514 35.61 -19.13 1.09
CA TYR A 514 36.47 -20.31 1.15
C TYR A 514 35.71 -21.64 1.31
N GLU A 515 34.56 -21.67 2.00
CA GLU A 515 33.72 -22.88 2.10
C GLU A 515 33.03 -23.19 0.77
N ILE A 516 32.65 -22.15 0.01
CA ILE A 516 32.06 -22.30 -1.34
C ILE A 516 33.13 -22.83 -2.31
N LEU A 517 34.36 -22.29 -2.23
CA LEU A 517 35.49 -22.73 -3.05
C LEU A 517 35.88 -24.20 -2.79
N LEU A 518 35.76 -24.67 -1.56
CA LEU A 518 36.01 -26.08 -1.22
C LEU A 518 34.93 -27.02 -1.78
N GLN A 519 33.67 -26.56 -1.91
CA GLN A 519 32.61 -27.35 -2.54
C GLN A 519 32.77 -27.44 -4.07
N ASP A 520 33.20 -26.37 -4.73
CA ASP A 520 33.42 -26.37 -6.18
C ASP A 520 34.66 -27.19 -6.62
N GLU A 521 35.64 -27.42 -5.73
CA GLU A 521 36.77 -28.32 -5.98
C GLU A 521 36.43 -29.81 -5.77
N ASP A 522 35.42 -30.13 -4.96
CA ASP A 522 34.97 -31.51 -4.70
C ASP A 522 33.97 -32.05 -5.75
N ASP A 523 33.40 -31.18 -6.60
CA ASP A 523 32.46 -31.52 -7.69
C ASP A 523 33.15 -31.65 -9.08
N ILE A 524 34.49 -31.74 -9.14
CA ILE A 524 35.30 -32.07 -10.32
C ILE A 524 35.90 -33.48 -10.15
#